data_AF-A0A8C6T9K2-F1
#
_entry.id   AF-A0A8C6T9K2-F1
#
_cell.length_a   1.000
_cell.length_b   1.000
_cell.length_c   1.000
_cell.angle_alpha   90.00
_cell.angle_beta   90.00
_cell.angle_gamma   90.00
#
_symmetry.space_group_name_H-M   'P 1'
#
loop_
_entity.id
_entity.type
_entity.pdbx_description
1 polymer ?
#
loop_
_entity_poly.entity_id
_entity_poly.type
_entity_poly.pdbx_seq_one_letter_code
_entity_poly.pdbx_strand_id
1 'polypeptide(L)'
;MAAPTKQYGLILPQKKGASKTPTLPRPSVFGDDSDDETSVGETLQKEAVKKKMMKQTRLEMQKALDQDSTVYDYDAVYDDLQKQRLESTKKILGGADKRPKYIHQLMKAVEERKKEQERRDERKIQKEREAEGEQFADKEKYVTSAYKQRLLERKEEEEREKREAALEAALDVKKQRDLSGFYRHLLNQTVGEESVPDRSVAKSVSD
;
A
#
# COMPACT_ATOMS: atom_id res chain seq x y z
N MET A 1 24.22 -47.16 10.20
CA MET A 1 23.89 -46.13 9.20
C MET A 1 23.35 -44.91 9.94
N ALA A 2 24.05 -43.77 9.88
CA ALA A 2 23.71 -42.57 10.64
C ALA A 2 22.56 -41.81 9.96
N ALA A 3 21.50 -41.49 10.71
CA ALA A 3 20.34 -40.75 10.21
C ALA A 3 20.69 -39.28 9.93
N PRO A 4 20.13 -38.66 8.87
CA PRO A 4 20.42 -37.27 8.52
C PRO A 4 19.76 -36.30 9.53
N THR A 5 20.54 -35.35 10.03
CA THR A 5 20.10 -34.30 10.96
C THR A 5 19.23 -33.26 10.26
N LYS A 6 18.05 -32.93 10.81
CA LYS A 6 17.15 -31.91 10.27
C LYS A 6 17.77 -30.52 10.41
N GLN A 7 17.91 -29.80 9.29
CA GLN A 7 18.36 -28.41 9.25
C GLN A 7 17.14 -27.48 9.29
N TYR A 8 17.11 -26.53 10.23
CA TYR A 8 16.06 -25.50 10.35
C TYR A 8 16.67 -24.13 10.09
N GLY A 9 16.04 -23.31 9.23
CA GLY A 9 16.50 -21.97 8.85
C GLY A 9 16.32 -21.69 7.35
N LEU A 10 16.45 -20.42 6.93
CA LEU A 10 16.35 -20.01 5.54
C LEU A 10 17.64 -20.39 4.78
N ILE A 11 17.63 -21.55 4.10
CA ILE A 11 18.76 -22.05 3.31
C ILE A 11 18.63 -21.52 1.88
N LEU A 12 19.47 -20.55 1.49
CA LEU A 12 19.54 -20.09 0.10
C LEU A 12 20.42 -21.06 -0.72
N PRO A 13 19.92 -21.61 -1.84
CA PRO A 13 20.73 -22.46 -2.70
C PRO A 13 21.80 -21.61 -3.40
N GLN A 14 23.07 -21.88 -3.12
CA GLN A 14 24.17 -21.32 -3.90
C GLN A 14 24.12 -21.88 -5.32
N LYS A 15 23.60 -21.09 -6.25
CA LYS A 15 23.61 -21.40 -7.68
C LYS A 15 25.05 -21.28 -8.19
N LYS A 16 25.78 -22.40 -8.20
CA LYS A 16 27.02 -22.54 -8.96
C LYS A 16 26.69 -22.41 -10.44
N GLY A 17 27.26 -21.41 -11.11
CA GLY A 17 27.19 -21.24 -12.56
C GLY A 17 26.51 -19.95 -13.03
N ALA A 18 27.04 -18.79 -12.64
CA ALA A 18 26.85 -17.56 -13.40
C ALA A 18 28.06 -17.40 -14.33
N SER A 19 27.83 -17.71 -15.61
CA SER A 19 28.77 -17.46 -16.72
C SER A 19 29.16 -15.98 -16.76
N LYS A 20 30.46 -15.68 -16.73
CA LYS A 20 31.00 -14.35 -16.99
C LYS A 20 30.71 -14.01 -18.47
N THR A 21 29.85 -13.04 -18.71
CA THR A 21 29.73 -12.39 -20.04
C THR A 21 30.96 -11.49 -20.26
N PRO A 22 31.65 -11.54 -21.41
CA PRO A 22 32.75 -10.63 -21.68
C PRO A 22 32.19 -9.21 -21.88
N THR A 23 32.56 -8.30 -20.98
CA THR A 23 32.27 -6.86 -21.11
C THR A 23 33.12 -6.28 -22.22
N LEU A 24 32.50 -5.73 -23.26
CA LEU A 24 33.18 -4.95 -24.29
C LEU A 24 33.84 -3.71 -23.66
N PRO A 25 35.09 -3.36 -24.04
CA PRO A 25 35.78 -2.21 -23.47
C PRO A 25 35.10 -0.91 -23.91
N ARG A 26 34.77 -0.05 -22.94
CA ARG A 26 34.27 1.31 -23.17
C ARG A 26 35.46 2.20 -23.56
N PRO A 27 35.39 2.99 -24.65
CA PRO A 27 36.46 3.92 -24.98
C PRO A 27 36.53 5.01 -23.89
N SER A 28 37.69 5.10 -23.22
CA SER A 28 37.98 6.11 -22.19
C SER A 28 38.63 7.33 -22.84
N VAL A 29 38.07 8.52 -22.59
CA VAL A 29 38.52 9.82 -23.14
C VAL A 29 39.88 10.26 -22.58
N PHE A 30 40.35 9.67 -21.49
CA PHE A 30 41.60 10.05 -20.81
C PHE A 30 42.77 9.08 -21.07
N GLY A 31 42.57 8.06 -21.90
CA GLY A 31 43.50 6.94 -22.03
C GLY A 31 44.40 6.93 -23.25
N ASP A 32 44.34 7.94 -24.12
CA ASP A 32 45.01 7.92 -25.44
C ASP A 32 46.05 9.04 -25.61
N ASP A 33 46.72 9.45 -24.54
CA ASP A 33 47.94 10.26 -24.64
C ASP A 33 49.18 9.38 -24.49
N SER A 34 49.16 8.25 -25.20
CA SER A 34 50.35 7.43 -25.39
C SER A 34 51.27 8.19 -26.34
N ASP A 35 52.23 8.88 -25.74
CA ASP A 35 53.39 9.57 -26.34
C ASP A 35 54.30 8.58 -27.09
N ASP A 36 53.79 8.02 -28.18
CA ASP A 36 54.59 7.39 -29.22
C ASP A 36 54.93 8.49 -30.22
N GLU A 37 56.22 8.70 -30.48
CA GLU A 37 56.78 9.65 -31.45
C GLU A 37 56.25 9.35 -32.86
N THR A 38 55.01 9.78 -33.13
CA THR A 38 54.36 9.60 -34.43
C THR A 38 55.09 10.47 -35.44
N SER A 39 55.63 9.81 -36.47
CA SER A 39 56.34 10.48 -37.57
C SER A 39 55.52 11.66 -38.10
N VAL A 40 56.16 12.78 -38.46
CA VAL A 40 55.51 14.02 -38.95
C VAL A 40 54.50 13.74 -40.09
N GLY A 41 54.69 12.68 -40.87
CA GLY A 41 53.73 12.24 -41.90
C GLY A 41 52.42 11.66 -41.34
N GLU A 42 52.48 10.94 -40.22
CA GLU A 42 51.33 10.34 -39.55
C GLU A 42 50.51 11.40 -38.79
N THR A 43 51.17 12.38 -38.17
CA THR A 43 50.48 13.53 -37.54
C THR A 43 49.75 14.38 -38.58
N LEU A 44 50.37 14.66 -39.73
CA LEU A 44 49.73 15.36 -40.86
C LEU A 44 48.51 14.59 -41.43
N GLN A 45 48.58 13.26 -41.50
CA GLN A 45 47.45 12.44 -41.94
C GLN A 45 46.31 12.45 -40.91
N LYS A 46 46.62 12.32 -39.61
CA LYS A 46 45.64 12.44 -38.52
C LYS A 46 44.98 13.82 -38.50
N GLU A 47 45.75 14.89 -38.70
CA GLU A 47 45.22 16.25 -38.83
C GLU A 47 44.34 16.44 -40.07
N ALA A 48 44.70 15.85 -41.21
CA ALA A 48 43.88 15.89 -42.42
C ALA A 48 42.54 15.17 -42.24
N VAL A 49 42.54 14.02 -41.55
CA VAL A 49 41.31 13.29 -41.18
C VAL A 49 40.49 14.12 -40.20
N LYS A 50 41.10 14.73 -39.19
CA LYS A 50 40.43 15.62 -38.24
C LYS A 50 39.79 16.82 -38.95
N LYS A 51 40.49 17.46 -39.90
CA LYS A 51 39.94 18.56 -40.72
C LYS A 51 38.78 18.12 -41.61
N LYS A 52 38.84 16.92 -42.20
CA LYS A 52 37.72 16.34 -42.98
C LYS A 52 36.52 16.07 -42.09
N MET A 53 36.73 15.46 -40.92
CA MET A 53 35.70 15.20 -39.93
C MET A 53 35.04 16.51 -39.46
N MET A 54 35.84 17.54 -39.13
CA MET A 54 35.31 18.86 -38.75
C MET A 54 34.46 19.50 -39.86
N LYS A 55 34.85 19.36 -41.13
CA LYS A 55 34.03 19.84 -42.26
C LYS A 55 32.72 19.08 -42.37
N GLN A 56 32.76 17.76 -42.21
CA GLN A 56 31.56 16.92 -42.23
C GLN A 56 30.62 17.27 -41.08
N THR A 57 31.13 17.39 -39.85
CA THR A 57 30.34 17.81 -38.67
C THR A 57 29.72 19.20 -38.88
N ARG A 58 30.43 20.14 -39.51
CA ARG A 58 29.87 21.46 -39.82
C ARG A 58 28.74 21.39 -40.84
N LEU A 59 28.87 20.56 -41.88
CA LEU A 59 27.82 20.34 -42.87
C LEU A 59 26.60 19.67 -42.25
N GLU A 60 26.81 18.70 -41.35
CA GLU A 60 25.73 18.04 -40.61
C GLU A 60 25.01 19.00 -39.66
N MET A 61 25.75 19.86 -38.96
CA MET A 61 25.18 20.91 -38.11
C MET A 61 24.38 21.93 -38.92
N GLN A 62 24.88 22.36 -40.08
CA GLN A 62 24.12 23.26 -40.98
C GLN A 62 22.86 22.58 -41.50
N LYS A 63 22.95 21.31 -41.92
CA LYS A 63 21.80 20.54 -42.36
C LYS A 63 20.74 20.37 -41.26
N ALA A 64 21.18 20.19 -40.00
CA ALA A 64 20.28 20.12 -38.86
C ALA A 64 19.56 21.47 -38.63
N LEU A 65 20.29 22.59 -38.70
CA LEU A 65 19.73 23.94 -38.58
C LEU A 65 18.76 24.29 -39.72
N ASP A 66 19.04 23.83 -40.95
CA ASP A 66 18.17 24.04 -42.12
C ASP A 66 16.85 23.26 -42.01
N GLN A 67 16.87 22.10 -41.35
CA GLN A 67 15.68 21.28 -41.12
C GLN A 67 14.82 21.83 -39.99
N ASP A 68 15.46 22.25 -38.89
CA ASP A 68 14.79 22.86 -37.75
C ASP A 68 15.78 23.77 -37.00
N SER A 69 15.44 25.06 -36.93
CA SER A 69 16.24 26.08 -36.26
C SER A 69 16.30 25.89 -34.74
N THR A 70 15.34 25.17 -34.16
CA THR A 70 15.18 24.97 -32.72
C THR A 70 15.90 23.72 -32.19
N VAL A 71 16.61 22.99 -33.05
CA VAL A 71 17.30 21.73 -32.71
C VAL A 71 18.29 21.88 -31.55
N TYR A 72 18.88 23.06 -31.37
CA TYR A 72 19.84 23.34 -30.28
C TYR A 72 19.24 24.17 -29.14
N ASP A 73 17.93 24.44 -29.16
CA ASP A 73 17.22 25.22 -28.13
C ASP A 73 16.81 24.34 -26.93
N TYR A 74 17.80 23.88 -26.18
CA TYR A 74 17.61 22.93 -25.06
C TYR A 74 16.76 23.48 -23.90
N ASP A 75 16.80 24.79 -23.66
CA ASP A 75 16.08 25.42 -22.54
C ASP A 75 14.55 25.46 -22.77
N ALA A 76 14.10 25.56 -24.03
CA ALA A 76 12.68 25.69 -24.36
C ALA A 76 11.87 24.41 -24.06
N VAL A 77 12.51 23.24 -24.13
CA VAL A 77 11.85 21.93 -23.96
C VAL A 77 11.83 21.48 -22.49
N TYR A 78 12.64 22.09 -21.63
CA TYR A 78 12.76 21.67 -20.23
C TYR A 78 11.45 21.80 -19.45
N ASP A 79 10.75 22.92 -19.63
CA ASP A 79 9.47 23.17 -18.98
C ASP A 79 8.40 22.17 -19.41
N ASP A 80 8.37 21.79 -20.69
CA ASP A 80 7.41 20.83 -21.22
C ASP A 80 7.72 19.40 -20.79
N LEU A 81 9.00 19.04 -20.70
CA LEU A 81 9.44 17.74 -20.19
C LEU A 81 9.17 17.60 -18.68
N GLN A 82 9.35 18.69 -17.92
CA GLN A 82 8.94 18.79 -16.52
C GLN A 82 7.43 18.64 -16.38
N LYS A 83 6.63 19.37 -17.16
CA LYS A 83 5.16 19.27 -17.16
C LYS A 83 4.70 17.85 -17.51
N GLN A 84 5.24 17.23 -18.56
CA GLN A 84 4.92 15.85 -18.93
C GLN A 84 5.31 14.84 -17.85
N ARG A 85 6.44 15.04 -17.15
CA ARG A 85 6.83 14.21 -16.00
C ARG A 85 5.86 14.37 -14.83
N LEU A 86 5.43 15.60 -14.54
CA LEU A 86 4.44 15.87 -13.50
C LEU A 86 3.07 15.31 -13.87
N GLU A 87 2.66 15.40 -15.13
CA GLU A 87 1.40 14.84 -15.62
C GLU A 87 1.42 13.32 -15.62
N SER A 88 2.50 12.68 -16.04
CA SER A 88 2.64 11.21 -16.01
C SER A 88 2.65 10.69 -14.56
N THR A 89 3.37 11.34 -13.65
CA THR A 89 3.33 10.99 -12.22
C THR A 89 1.94 11.21 -11.62
N LYS A 90 1.28 12.33 -11.93
CA LYS A 90 -0.12 12.58 -11.55
C LYS A 90 -1.09 11.56 -12.17
N LYS A 91 -0.89 11.06 -13.39
CA LYS A 91 -1.68 9.97 -13.97
C LYS A 91 -1.45 8.63 -13.26
N ILE A 92 -0.21 8.36 -12.80
CA ILE A 92 0.14 7.16 -12.04
C ILE A 92 -0.42 7.21 -10.60
N LEU A 93 -0.44 8.40 -9.99
CA LEU A 93 -0.93 8.64 -8.63
C LEU A 93 -2.45 8.91 -8.58
N GLY A 94 -3.00 9.50 -9.63
CA GLY A 94 -4.40 9.93 -9.76
C GLY A 94 -5.32 8.90 -10.41
N GLY A 95 -4.87 7.65 -10.55
CA GLY A 95 -5.79 6.53 -10.70
C GLY A 95 -6.68 6.48 -9.45
N ALA A 96 -7.94 6.88 -9.61
CA ALA A 96 -8.95 6.86 -8.57
C ALA A 96 -8.88 5.53 -7.79
N ASP A 97 -8.88 5.64 -6.46
CA ASP A 97 -8.97 4.52 -5.51
C ASP A 97 -7.71 3.71 -5.20
N LYS A 98 -6.52 4.33 -5.19
CA LYS A 98 -5.38 3.79 -4.43
C LYS A 98 -5.52 4.00 -2.92
N ARG A 99 -6.69 3.71 -2.34
CA ARG A 99 -6.81 3.55 -0.89
C ARG A 99 -6.00 2.31 -0.49
N PRO A 100 -5.23 2.35 0.61
CA PRO A 100 -4.49 1.17 1.07
C PRO A 100 -5.46 0.01 1.27
N LYS A 101 -5.13 -1.19 0.76
CA LYS A 101 -6.00 -2.38 0.82
C LYS A 101 -6.51 -2.70 2.24
N TYR A 102 -5.75 -2.33 3.27
CA TYR A 102 -6.02 -2.71 4.66
C TYR A 102 -6.35 -1.56 5.61
N ILE A 103 -6.30 -0.28 5.19
CA ILE A 103 -6.45 0.84 6.13
C ILE A 103 -7.76 0.75 6.90
N HIS A 104 -8.85 0.38 6.22
CA HIS A 104 -10.16 0.25 6.84
C HIS A 104 -10.22 -0.87 7.87
N GLN A 105 -9.53 -1.99 7.64
CA GLN A 105 -9.46 -3.09 8.60
C GLN A 105 -8.64 -2.69 9.83
N LEU A 106 -7.55 -1.93 9.64
CA LEU A 106 -6.78 -1.39 10.77
C LEU A 106 -7.63 -0.42 11.60
N MET A 107 -8.35 0.49 10.97
CA MET A 107 -9.23 1.44 11.68
C MET A 107 -10.29 0.70 12.49
N LYS A 108 -10.96 -0.31 11.91
CA LYS A 108 -11.90 -1.18 12.63
C LYS A 108 -11.26 -1.90 13.82
N ALA A 109 -10.08 -2.48 13.64
CA ALA A 109 -9.39 -3.17 14.73
C ALA A 109 -8.98 -2.22 15.88
N VAL A 110 -8.66 -0.96 15.55
CA VAL A 110 -8.39 0.08 16.55
C VAL A 110 -9.67 0.42 17.32
N GLU A 111 -10.79 0.60 16.63
CA GLU A 111 -12.10 0.86 17.24
C GLU A 111 -12.53 -0.31 18.16
N GLU A 112 -12.43 -1.55 17.69
CA GLU A 112 -12.71 -2.76 18.48
C GLU A 112 -11.85 -2.85 19.73
N ARG A 113 -10.55 -2.55 19.61
CA ARG A 113 -9.63 -2.53 20.75
C ARG A 113 -10.01 -1.46 21.76
N LYS A 114 -10.42 -0.27 21.30
CA LYS A 114 -10.85 0.83 22.15
C LYS A 114 -12.11 0.46 22.93
N LYS A 115 -13.12 -0.09 22.25
CA LYS A 115 -14.35 -0.61 22.89
C LYS A 115 -14.04 -1.68 23.93
N GLU A 116 -13.17 -2.62 23.61
CA GLU A 116 -12.76 -3.68 24.54
C GLU A 116 -12.01 -3.12 25.76
N GLN A 117 -11.14 -2.11 25.57
CA GLN A 117 -10.46 -1.45 26.67
C GLN A 117 -11.45 -0.73 27.59
N GLU A 118 -12.40 0.01 27.03
CA GLU A 118 -13.47 0.67 27.79
C GLU A 118 -14.27 -0.36 28.60
N ARG A 119 -14.64 -1.51 28.00
CA ARG A 119 -15.30 -2.61 28.74
C ARG A 119 -14.45 -3.17 29.88
N ARG A 120 -13.13 -3.23 29.75
CA ARG A 120 -12.24 -3.69 30.83
C ARG A 120 -12.19 -2.69 31.98
N ASP A 121 -12.01 -1.42 31.65
CA ASP A 121 -11.94 -0.35 32.63
C ASP A 121 -13.28 -0.24 33.39
N GLU A 122 -14.40 -0.39 32.69
CA GLU A 122 -15.74 -0.41 33.31
C GLU A 122 -15.94 -1.60 34.25
N ARG A 123 -15.56 -2.82 33.84
CA ARG A 123 -15.62 -3.99 34.74
C ARG A 123 -14.74 -3.81 35.96
N LYS A 124 -13.58 -3.16 35.80
CA LYS A 124 -12.69 -2.82 36.91
C LYS A 124 -13.35 -1.83 37.86
N ILE A 125 -13.91 -0.74 37.34
CA ILE A 125 -14.63 0.28 38.13
C ILE A 125 -15.84 -0.32 38.84
N GLN A 126 -16.59 -1.20 38.18
CA GLN A 126 -17.74 -1.86 38.78
C GLN A 126 -17.30 -2.75 39.95
N LYS A 127 -16.22 -3.53 39.76
CA LYS A 127 -15.67 -4.39 40.83
C LYS A 127 -15.14 -3.57 42.02
N GLU A 128 -14.45 -2.46 41.75
CA GLU A 128 -13.99 -1.52 42.79
C GLU A 128 -15.19 -0.92 43.55
N ARG A 129 -16.25 -0.50 42.83
CA ARG A 129 -17.46 0.06 43.44
C ARG A 129 -18.27 -0.97 44.22
N GLU A 130 -18.29 -2.24 43.80
CA GLU A 130 -18.93 -3.31 44.57
C GLU A 130 -18.18 -3.54 45.90
N ALA A 131 -16.85 -3.60 45.86
CA ALA A 131 -16.02 -3.74 47.06
C ALA A 131 -16.12 -2.54 48.02
N GLU A 132 -16.14 -1.30 47.49
CA GLU A 132 -16.38 -0.09 48.30
C GLU A 132 -17.84 0.00 48.77
N GLY A 133 -18.77 -0.49 47.96
CA GLY A 133 -20.21 -0.48 48.24
C GLY A 133 -20.58 -1.33 49.45
N GLU A 134 -19.83 -2.39 49.75
CA GLU A 134 -19.95 -3.15 51.00
C GLU A 134 -19.61 -2.30 52.23
N GLN A 135 -18.65 -1.37 52.11
CA GLN A 135 -18.22 -0.49 53.21
C GLN A 135 -19.15 0.71 53.40
N PHE A 136 -19.90 1.10 52.37
CA PHE A 136 -20.78 2.27 52.37
C PHE A 136 -22.25 1.91 52.08
N ALA A 137 -22.68 0.69 52.46
CA ALA A 137 -24.05 0.20 52.24
C ALA A 137 -25.11 1.12 52.89
N ASP A 138 -24.78 1.73 54.02
CA ASP A 138 -25.68 2.60 54.79
C ASP A 138 -25.83 4.02 54.20
N LYS A 139 -25.06 4.37 53.15
CA LYS A 139 -25.07 5.70 52.53
C LYS A 139 -25.90 5.72 51.24
N GLU A 140 -26.53 6.86 50.98
CA GLU A 140 -27.32 7.05 49.77
C GLU A 140 -26.45 7.05 48.49
N LYS A 141 -26.88 6.31 47.47
CA LYS A 141 -26.18 6.19 46.18
C LYS A 141 -26.74 7.20 45.18
N TYR A 142 -25.98 8.24 44.87
CA TYR A 142 -26.36 9.22 43.86
C TYR A 142 -25.75 8.89 42.50
N VAL A 143 -26.59 8.82 41.48
CA VAL A 143 -26.18 8.53 40.10
C VAL A 143 -26.48 9.72 39.21
N THR A 144 -25.46 10.23 38.51
CA THR A 144 -25.61 11.35 37.57
C THR A 144 -26.42 10.95 36.34
N SER A 145 -27.12 11.91 35.71
CA SER A 145 -27.91 11.68 34.49
C SER A 145 -27.06 11.06 33.37
N ALA A 146 -25.84 11.54 33.18
CA ALA A 146 -24.88 11.02 32.20
C ALA A 146 -24.51 9.55 32.44
N TYR A 147 -24.34 9.13 33.70
CA TYR A 147 -24.05 7.73 34.01
C TYR A 147 -25.27 6.82 33.76
N LYS A 148 -26.48 7.31 34.04
CA LYS A 148 -27.72 6.57 33.72
C LYS A 148 -27.85 6.36 32.20
N GLN A 149 -27.52 7.37 31.40
CA GLN A 149 -27.52 7.27 29.94
C GLN A 149 -26.50 6.23 29.44
N ARG A 150 -25.25 6.27 29.92
CA ARG A 150 -24.24 5.25 29.56
C ARG A 150 -24.64 3.83 29.96
N LEU A 151 -25.30 3.66 31.11
CA LEU A 151 -25.80 2.36 31.53
C LEU A 151 -26.89 1.81 30.59
N LEU A 152 -27.76 2.69 30.08
CA LEU A 152 -28.79 2.33 29.11
C LEU A 152 -28.20 2.01 27.75
N GLU A 153 -27.30 2.85 27.25
CA GLU A 153 -26.57 2.64 26.00
C GLU A 153 -25.85 1.29 26.00
N ARG A 154 -25.13 0.97 27.08
CA ARG A 154 -24.46 -0.34 27.24
C ARG A 154 -25.45 -1.51 27.23
N LYS A 155 -26.59 -1.39 27.91
CA LYS A 155 -27.62 -2.44 27.91
C LYS A 155 -28.18 -2.65 26.51
N GLU A 156 -28.41 -1.57 25.78
CA GLU A 156 -28.89 -1.64 24.41
C GLU A 156 -27.86 -2.26 23.47
N GLU A 157 -26.58 -1.89 23.60
CA GLU A 157 -25.48 -2.50 22.84
C GLU A 157 -25.36 -4.00 23.13
N GLU A 158 -25.38 -4.41 24.40
CA GLU A 158 -25.35 -5.83 24.78
C GLU A 158 -26.58 -6.60 24.24
N GLU A 159 -27.76 -5.99 24.22
CA GLU A 159 -28.95 -6.62 23.63
C GLU A 159 -28.84 -6.74 22.11
N ARG A 160 -28.32 -5.71 21.42
CA ARG A 160 -28.07 -5.75 19.98
C ARG A 160 -27.03 -6.82 19.64
N GLU A 161 -25.91 -6.86 20.34
CA GLU A 161 -24.88 -7.90 20.16
C GLU A 161 -25.45 -9.29 20.42
N LYS A 162 -26.29 -9.47 21.46
CA LYS A 162 -26.95 -10.77 21.73
C LYS A 162 -27.91 -11.17 20.61
N ARG A 163 -28.68 -10.24 20.05
CA ARG A 163 -29.59 -10.50 18.93
C ARG A 163 -28.81 -10.87 17.68
N GLU A 164 -27.76 -10.13 17.35
CA GLU A 164 -26.87 -10.42 16.23
C GLU A 164 -26.17 -11.77 16.39
N ALA A 165 -25.63 -12.06 17.58
CA ALA A 165 -25.00 -13.34 17.88
C ALA A 165 -25.99 -14.51 17.80
N ALA A 166 -27.24 -14.31 18.21
CA ALA A 166 -28.28 -15.34 18.08
C ALA A 166 -28.64 -15.61 16.60
N LEU A 167 -28.73 -14.55 15.79
CA LEU A 167 -28.95 -14.68 14.34
C LEU A 167 -27.76 -15.33 13.65
N GLU A 168 -26.53 -14.91 13.96
CA GLU A 168 -25.31 -15.51 13.42
C GLU A 168 -25.20 -16.98 13.83
N ALA A 169 -25.45 -17.32 15.10
CA ALA A 169 -25.47 -18.71 15.54
C ALA A 169 -26.55 -19.55 14.84
N ALA A 170 -27.70 -18.96 14.55
CA ALA A 170 -28.77 -19.61 13.79
C ALA A 170 -28.51 -19.68 12.28
N LEU A 171 -27.56 -18.91 11.74
CA LEU A 171 -27.16 -18.93 10.32
C LEU A 171 -25.80 -19.63 10.11
N ASP A 172 -25.08 -19.94 11.19
CA ASP A 172 -23.79 -20.62 11.14
C ASP A 172 -23.96 -22.07 10.71
N VAL A 173 -23.60 -22.31 9.46
CA VAL A 173 -23.59 -23.62 8.80
C VAL A 173 -22.80 -24.67 9.59
N LYS A 174 -21.75 -24.29 10.34
CA LYS A 174 -20.95 -25.26 11.11
C LYS A 174 -21.67 -25.76 12.37
N LYS A 175 -22.57 -24.95 12.92
CA LYS A 175 -23.37 -25.30 14.11
C LYS A 175 -24.65 -26.04 13.74
N GLN A 176 -25.07 -25.98 12.47
CA GLN A 176 -26.23 -26.68 11.96
C GLN A 176 -25.87 -28.05 11.39
N ARG A 177 -26.81 -29.00 11.53
CA ARG A 177 -26.67 -30.34 10.96
C ARG A 177 -26.84 -30.35 9.43
N ASP A 178 -27.70 -29.46 8.92
CA ASP A 178 -28.07 -29.38 7.51
C ASP A 178 -28.03 -27.93 7.02
N LEU A 179 -27.78 -27.71 5.73
CA LEU A 179 -27.66 -26.39 5.09
C LEU A 179 -28.99 -25.63 4.95
N SER A 180 -30.10 -26.17 5.48
CA SER A 180 -31.45 -25.63 5.29
C SER A 180 -31.61 -24.20 5.82
N GLY A 181 -30.90 -23.82 6.89
CA GLY A 181 -30.89 -22.45 7.41
C GLY A 181 -30.30 -21.44 6.43
N PHE A 182 -29.23 -21.82 5.74
CA PHE A 182 -28.62 -21.01 4.68
C PHE A 182 -29.58 -20.84 3.49
N TYR A 183 -30.20 -21.92 3.02
CA TYR A 183 -31.16 -21.84 1.90
C TYR A 183 -32.41 -21.04 2.27
N ARG A 184 -32.92 -21.15 3.50
CA ARG A 184 -34.03 -20.31 3.99
C ARG A 184 -33.65 -18.84 4.00
N HIS A 185 -32.45 -18.50 4.47
CA HIS A 185 -31.99 -17.12 4.50
C HIS A 185 -31.77 -16.56 3.09
N LEU A 186 -31.17 -17.34 2.18
CA LEU A 186 -30.99 -16.96 0.78
C LEU A 186 -32.34 -16.76 0.07
N LEU A 187 -33.31 -17.63 0.34
CA LEU A 187 -34.66 -17.49 -0.20
C LEU A 187 -35.34 -16.23 0.36
N ASN A 188 -35.27 -15.99 1.66
CA ASN A 188 -35.79 -14.75 2.27
C ASN A 188 -35.12 -13.49 1.70
N GLN A 189 -33.83 -13.52 1.39
CA GLN A 189 -33.13 -12.38 0.77
C GLN A 189 -33.55 -12.13 -0.69
N THR A 190 -33.90 -13.18 -1.43
CA THR A 190 -34.19 -13.10 -2.88
C THR A 190 -35.66 -12.90 -3.19
N VAL A 191 -36.56 -13.44 -2.36
CA VAL A 191 -38.02 -13.39 -2.58
C VAL A 191 -38.83 -12.94 -1.36
N GLY A 192 -38.22 -12.74 -0.20
CA GLY A 192 -38.92 -12.25 1.00
C GLY A 192 -39.05 -10.73 1.04
N GLU A 193 -40.09 -10.22 1.70
CA GLU A 193 -40.33 -8.78 1.96
C GLU A 193 -39.39 -8.18 3.01
N GLU A 194 -38.36 -8.89 3.46
CA GLU A 194 -37.36 -8.32 4.36
C GLU A 194 -36.43 -7.42 3.55
N SER A 195 -36.56 -6.09 3.74
CA SER A 195 -35.67 -5.12 3.10
C SER A 195 -34.23 -5.43 3.51
N VAL A 196 -33.43 -5.92 2.57
CA VAL A 196 -32.00 -6.11 2.78
C VAL A 196 -31.42 -4.73 3.09
N PRO A 197 -30.82 -4.50 4.27
CA PRO A 197 -30.10 -3.26 4.50
C PRO A 197 -28.94 -3.26 3.51
N ASP A 198 -29.01 -2.35 2.55
CA ASP A 198 -28.08 -2.27 1.44
C ASP A 198 -26.68 -1.90 1.98
N ARG A 199 -25.85 -2.91 2.22
CA ARG A 199 -24.48 -2.77 2.80
C ARG A 199 -23.56 -1.95 1.89
N SER A 200 -24.00 -1.64 0.67
CA SER A 200 -23.32 -0.75 -0.27
C SER A 200 -23.53 0.74 0.07
N VAL A 201 -24.70 1.12 0.58
CA VAL A 201 -25.11 2.51 0.84
C VAL A 201 -24.62 3.01 2.21
N ALA A 202 -24.43 2.11 3.18
CA ALA A 202 -23.86 2.47 4.49
C ALA A 202 -22.39 2.94 4.43
N LYS A 203 -21.74 2.89 3.26
CA LYS A 203 -20.37 3.39 3.03
C LYS A 203 -20.31 4.83 2.52
N SER A 204 -21.44 5.46 2.16
CA SER A 204 -21.46 6.80 1.54
C SER A 204 -22.04 7.91 2.42
N VAL A 205 -22.48 7.62 3.65
CA VAL A 205 -23.15 8.60 4.53
C VAL A 205 -22.30 8.93 5.78
N SER A 206 -21.00 8.60 5.74
CA SER A 206 -20.03 9.02 6.76
C SER A 206 -18.84 9.68 6.08
N ASP A 207 -19.07 10.85 5.50
CA ASP A 207 -18.08 11.90 5.26
C ASP A 207 -18.55 13.16 6.00
#